data_AF-A0AA38CI92-F1
#
_entry.id   AF-A0AA38CI92-F1
#
_cell.length_a   1.000
_cell.length_b   1.000
_cell.length_c   1.000
_cell.angle_alpha   90.00
_cell.angle_beta   90.00
_cell.angle_gamma   90.00
#
_symmetry.space_group_name_H-M   'P 1'
#
loop_
_entity.id
_entity.type
_entity.pdbx_description
1 polymer ?
#
loop_
_entity_poly.entity_id
_entity_poly.type
_entity_poly.pdbx_seq_one_letter_code
_entity_poly.pdbx_strand_id
1 'polypeptide(L)'
;RALADALDITLKLTLSIPLSNIMEFQKLTHSYFSLLKVLCNSHTNVIVNLATRTFAHIVGSLESGLKILDVNISTQCASVVDNLASFYFNNIIVGETSALPSTVNLARHIAECPNLFPK
;
A
#
# COMPACT_ATOMS: atom_id res chain seq x y z
N ARG A 1 3.65 -5.22 -20.31
CA ARG A 1 4.38 -6.31 -19.62
C ARG A 1 5.61 -5.76 -18.91
N ALA A 2 6.57 -5.15 -19.62
CA ALA A 2 7.79 -4.55 -19.03
C ALA A 2 7.58 -3.69 -17.76
N LEU A 3 6.57 -2.81 -17.73
CA LEU A 3 6.28 -1.98 -16.54
C LEU A 3 5.83 -2.81 -15.33
N ALA A 4 4.96 -3.79 -15.53
CA ALA A 4 4.47 -4.64 -14.45
C ALA A 4 5.60 -5.53 -13.90
N ASP A 5 6.45 -6.04 -14.79
CA ASP A 5 7.61 -6.85 -14.41
C ASP A 5 8.64 -6.00 -13.65
N ALA A 6 8.91 -4.77 -14.10
CA ALA A 6 9.78 -3.83 -13.40
C ALA A 6 9.24 -3.46 -12.02
N LEU A 7 7.92 -3.27 -11.90
CA LEU A 7 7.26 -2.96 -10.63
C LEU A 7 7.33 -4.14 -9.65
N ASP A 8 7.07 -5.35 -10.13
CA ASP A 8 7.18 -6.57 -9.31
C ASP A 8 8.60 -6.77 -8.77
N ILE A 9 9.62 -6.63 -9.62
CA ILE A 9 11.02 -6.72 -9.19
C ILE A 9 11.39 -5.59 -8.23
N THR A 10 10.94 -4.35 -8.50
CA THR A 10 11.17 -3.22 -7.60
C THR A 10 10.59 -3.49 -6.22
N LEU A 11 9.33 -3.94 -6.14
CA LEU A 11 8.67 -4.29 -4.89
C LEU A 11 9.41 -5.40 -4.15
N LYS A 12 9.83 -6.46 -4.84
CA LYS A 12 10.61 -7.56 -4.23
C LYS A 12 11.93 -7.07 -3.65
N LEU A 13 12.66 -6.24 -4.39
CA LEU A 13 13.92 -5.67 -3.92
C LEU A 13 13.70 -4.73 -2.74
N THR A 14 12.72 -3.84 -2.80
CA THR A 14 12.45 -2.90 -1.71
C THR A 14 11.99 -3.62 -0.45
N LEU A 15 11.12 -4.63 -0.56
CA LEU A 15 10.62 -5.40 0.58
C LEU A 15 11.63 -6.43 1.12
N SER A 16 12.73 -6.68 0.40
CA SER A 16 13.83 -7.51 0.92
C SER A 16 14.67 -6.79 1.99
N ILE A 17 14.60 -5.46 2.04
CA ILE A 17 15.26 -4.64 3.04
C ILE A 17 14.31 -4.50 4.24
N PRO A 18 14.72 -4.86 5.47
CA PRO A 18 13.87 -4.70 6.63
C PRO A 18 13.46 -3.24 6.82
N LEU A 19 12.19 -3.00 7.15
CA LEU A 19 11.66 -1.65 7.33
C LEU A 19 12.44 -0.84 8.37
N SER A 20 12.93 -1.48 9.44
CA SER A 20 13.80 -0.85 10.44
C SER A 20 15.05 -0.23 9.81
N ASN A 21 15.73 -0.97 8.92
CA ASN A 21 16.92 -0.49 8.22
C ASN A 21 16.60 0.63 7.23
N ILE A 22 15.43 0.62 6.62
CA ILE A 22 14.95 1.72 5.76
C ILE A 22 14.78 2.98 6.62
N MET A 23 14.15 2.84 7.79
CA MET A 23 13.78 3.94 8.67
C MET A 23 14.98 4.57 9.40
N GLU A 24 16.12 3.89 9.49
CA GLU A 24 17.36 4.42 10.08
C GLU A 24 17.98 5.57 9.25
N PHE A 25 17.72 5.63 7.95
CA PHE A 25 18.32 6.61 7.06
C PHE A 25 17.27 7.54 6.47
N GLN A 26 17.21 8.78 6.97
CA GLN A 26 16.17 9.76 6.59
C GLN A 26 15.93 9.86 5.08
N LYS A 27 16.98 9.97 4.26
CA LYS A 27 16.85 10.03 2.79
C LYS A 27 16.17 8.80 2.22
N LEU A 28 16.54 7.61 2.70
CA LEU A 28 15.96 6.34 2.27
C LEU A 28 14.50 6.23 2.73
N THR A 29 14.18 6.63 3.96
CA THR A 29 12.82 6.72 4.48
C THR A 29 11.92 7.57 3.56
N HIS A 30 12.37 8.78 3.21
CA HIS A 30 11.60 9.63 2.29
C HIS A 30 11.41 8.99 0.91
N SER A 31 12.48 8.46 0.31
CA SER A 31 12.39 7.80 -1.00
C SER A 31 11.45 6.59 -0.97
N TYR A 32 11.49 5.81 0.11
CA TYR A 32 10.62 4.64 0.30
C TYR A 32 9.14 5.02 0.36
N PHE A 33 8.77 5.98 1.21
CA PHE A 33 7.38 6.41 1.32
C PHE A 33 6.89 7.15 0.06
N SER A 34 7.78 7.88 -0.62
CA SER A 34 7.48 8.48 -1.91
C SER A 34 7.18 7.41 -2.98
N LEU A 35 7.96 6.33 -3.01
CA LEU A 35 7.70 5.18 -3.88
C LEU A 35 6.35 4.56 -3.54
N LEU A 36 6.09 4.20 -2.28
CA LEU A 36 4.82 3.60 -1.87
C LEU A 36 3.62 4.46 -2.27
N LYS A 37 3.72 5.78 -2.13
CA LYS A 37 2.69 6.72 -2.57
C LYS A 37 2.41 6.59 -4.07
N VAL A 38 3.44 6.61 -4.91
CA VAL A 38 3.26 6.47 -6.37
C VAL A 38 2.63 5.12 -6.70
N LEU A 39 3.09 4.04 -6.06
CA LEU A 39 2.56 2.70 -6.33
C LEU A 39 1.10 2.56 -5.93
N CYS A 40 0.73 3.02 -4.74
CA CYS A 40 -0.63 2.92 -4.26
C CYS A 40 -1.59 3.88 -4.96
N ASN A 41 -1.15 5.05 -5.42
CA ASN A 41 -2.03 6.04 -6.05
C ASN A 41 -2.15 5.84 -7.57
N SER A 42 -1.04 5.54 -8.26
CA SER A 42 -1.03 5.43 -9.72
C SER A 42 -1.12 3.99 -10.21
N HIS A 43 -0.82 3.02 -9.35
CA HIS A 43 -0.80 1.60 -9.68
C HIS A 43 -1.58 0.77 -8.66
N THR A 44 -2.65 1.32 -8.09
CA THR A 44 -3.51 0.66 -7.07
C THR A 44 -3.93 -0.74 -7.50
N ASN A 45 -4.30 -0.91 -8.77
CA ASN A 45 -4.69 -2.22 -9.32
C ASN A 45 -3.56 -3.26 -9.23
N VAL A 46 -2.29 -2.85 -9.37
CA VAL A 46 -1.16 -3.77 -9.19
C VAL A 46 -1.03 -4.14 -7.72
N ILE A 47 -1.09 -3.13 -6.83
CA ILE A 47 -0.94 -3.32 -5.38
C ILE A 47 -1.99 -4.26 -4.80
N VAL A 48 -3.27 -4.07 -5.12
CA VAL A 48 -4.35 -4.93 -4.60
C VAL A 48 -4.31 -6.35 -5.18
N ASN A 49 -3.66 -6.56 -6.32
CA ASN A 49 -3.48 -7.89 -6.91
C ASN A 49 -2.22 -8.63 -6.40
N LEU A 50 -1.43 -8.02 -5.50
CA LEU A 50 -0.30 -8.70 -4.85
C LEU A 50 -0.80 -9.81 -3.91
N ALA A 51 0.13 -10.69 -3.50
CA ALA A 51 -0.15 -11.65 -2.42
C ALA A 51 -0.46 -10.92 -1.10
N THR A 52 -1.34 -11.49 -0.27
CA THR A 52 -1.81 -10.85 0.98
C THR A 52 -0.67 -10.44 1.89
N ARG A 53 0.35 -11.30 2.03
CA ARG A 53 1.51 -10.98 2.87
C ARG A 53 2.24 -9.72 2.40
N THR A 54 2.40 -9.57 1.09
CA THR A 54 3.05 -8.40 0.49
C THR A 54 2.19 -7.15 0.68
N PHE A 55 0.88 -7.25 0.44
CA PHE A 55 -0.06 -6.16 0.65
C PHE A 55 -0.10 -5.73 2.13
N ALA A 56 -0.21 -6.68 3.05
CA ALA A 56 -0.17 -6.43 4.49
C ALA A 56 1.14 -5.78 4.92
N HIS A 57 2.28 -6.18 4.33
CA HIS A 57 3.56 -5.56 4.63
C HIS A 57 3.61 -4.09 4.19
N ILE A 58 3.08 -3.77 3.00
CA ILE A 58 2.95 -2.39 2.51
C ILE A 58 2.08 -1.56 3.45
N VAL A 59 0.93 -2.09 3.87
CA VAL A 59 0.04 -1.35 4.77
C VAL A 59 0.63 -1.19 6.17
N GLY A 60 1.33 -2.20 6.70
CA GLY A 60 2.07 -2.08 7.96
C GLY A 60 3.21 -1.05 7.88
N SER A 61 3.84 -0.91 6.71
CA SER A 61 4.80 0.16 6.45
C SER A 61 4.13 1.54 6.46
N LEU A 62 2.95 1.69 5.83
CA LEU A 62 2.16 2.93 5.89
C LEU A 62 1.76 3.28 7.32
N GLU A 63 1.32 2.30 8.12
CA GLU A 63 1.00 2.47 9.54
C GLU A 63 2.21 2.95 10.33
N SER A 64 3.39 2.39 10.07
CA SER A 64 4.65 2.83 10.68
C SER A 64 5.00 4.25 10.24
N GLY A 65 4.77 4.59 8.97
CA GLY A 65 4.97 5.93 8.40
C GLY A 65 4.08 7.01 9.01
N LEU A 66 2.83 6.67 9.38
CA LEU A 66 1.91 7.57 10.09
C LEU A 66 2.45 7.99 11.47
N LYS A 67 3.23 7.12 12.12
CA LYS A 67 3.80 7.35 13.45
C LYS A 67 5.13 8.14 13.43
N ILE A 68 5.67 8.43 12.25
CA ILE A 68 6.90 9.21 12.10
C ILE A 68 6.62 10.69 12.37
N LEU A 69 7.52 11.38 13.08
CA LEU A 69 7.39 12.80 13.45
C LEU A 69 7.43 13.76 12.24
N ASP A 70 7.99 13.32 11.12
CA ASP A 70 8.02 14.07 9.87
C ASP A 70 6.60 14.17 9.28
N VAL A 71 6.03 15.39 9.36
CA VAL A 71 4.67 15.70 8.90
C VAL A 71 4.47 15.40 7.41
N ASN A 72 5.50 15.58 6.59
CA ASN A 72 5.40 15.31 5.16
C ASN A 72 5.27 13.80 4.90
N ILE A 73 6.03 12.96 5.62
CA ILE A 73 5.89 11.51 5.52
C ILE A 73 4.53 11.06 6.06
N SER A 74 4.15 11.52 7.25
CA SER A 74 2.88 11.13 7.88
C SER A 74 1.67 11.53 7.00
N THR A 75 1.67 12.73 6.44
CA THR A 75 0.61 13.21 5.53
C THR A 75 0.55 12.42 4.24
N GLN A 76 1.70 12.05 3.68
CA GLN A 76 1.75 11.17 2.50
C GLN A 76 1.16 9.80 2.81
N CYS A 77 1.50 9.20 3.96
CA CYS A 77 0.93 7.92 4.37
C CYS A 77 -0.59 8.01 4.57
N ALA A 78 -1.07 9.07 5.22
CA ALA A 78 -2.50 9.30 5.43
C ALA A 78 -3.26 9.41 4.10
N SER A 79 -2.73 10.17 3.14
CA SER A 79 -3.32 10.29 1.80
C SER A 79 -3.37 8.95 1.06
N VAL A 80 -2.34 8.11 1.21
CA VAL A 80 -2.33 6.78 0.58
C VAL A 80 -3.38 5.87 1.20
N VAL A 81 -3.50 5.86 2.52
CA VAL A 81 -4.53 5.08 3.23
C VAL A 81 -5.93 5.55 2.86
N ASP A 82 -6.15 6.86 2.78
CA ASP A 82 -7.43 7.46 2.34
C ASP A 82 -7.80 7.06 0.91
N ASN A 83 -6.82 7.03 0.00
CA ASN A 83 -7.02 6.56 -1.37
C ASN A 83 -7.40 5.08 -1.43
N LEU A 84 -6.75 4.23 -0.62
CA LEU A 84 -7.10 2.81 -0.53
C LEU A 84 -8.50 2.60 0.04
N ALA A 85 -8.88 3.37 1.06
CA ALA A 85 -10.22 3.34 1.65
C ALA A 85 -11.29 3.84 0.67
N SER A 86 -11.02 4.91 -0.06
CA SER A 86 -11.88 5.42 -1.13
C SER A 86 -12.06 4.39 -2.24
N PHE A 87 -10.97 3.73 -2.66
CA PHE A 87 -11.04 2.65 -3.64
C PHE A 87 -11.89 1.48 -3.13
N TYR A 88 -11.72 1.08 -1.86
CA TYR A 88 -12.56 0.07 -1.23
C TYR A 88 -14.05 0.48 -1.25
N PHE A 89 -14.37 1.67 -0.75
CA PHE A 89 -15.75 2.13 -0.64
C PHE A 89 -16.45 2.20 -2.00
N ASN A 90 -15.82 2.84 -2.98
CA ASN A 90 -16.39 3.03 -4.31
C ASN A 90 -16.60 1.71 -5.06
N ASN A 91 -15.68 0.75 -4.91
CA ASN A 91 -15.75 -0.49 -5.69
C ASN A 91 -16.48 -1.64 -4.97
N ILE A 92 -16.52 -1.65 -3.64
CA ILE A 92 -17.07 -2.75 -2.83
C ILE A 92 -18.40 -2.38 -2.18
N ILE A 93 -18.52 -1.18 -1.63
CA ILE A 93 -19.71 -0.77 -0.87
C ILE A 93 -20.76 -0.13 -1.77
N VAL A 94 -20.35 0.78 -2.67
CA VAL A 94 -21.27 1.52 -3.56
C VAL A 94 -21.67 0.68 -4.79
N GLY A 95 -20.94 -0.39 -5.09
CA GLY A 95 -21.38 -1.46 -5.99
C GLY A 95 -21.24 -1.21 -7.50
N GLU A 96 -20.63 -0.11 -7.94
CA GLU A 96 -20.52 0.21 -9.38
C GLU A 96 -19.60 -0.76 -10.16
N THR A 97 -18.74 -1.53 -9.47
CA THR A 97 -17.70 -2.41 -10.07
C THR A 97 -17.46 -3.68 -9.25
N SER A 98 -18.53 -4.26 -8.68
CA SER A 98 -18.50 -5.42 -7.76
C SER A 98 -17.80 -6.69 -8.31
N ALA A 99 -17.54 -6.79 -9.62
CA ALA A 99 -17.00 -7.98 -10.27
C ALA A 99 -15.51 -7.88 -10.73
N LEU A 100 -14.79 -6.78 -10.50
CA LEU A 100 -13.39 -6.70 -10.93
C LEU A 100 -12.47 -7.54 -10.01
N PRO A 101 -11.46 -8.24 -10.57
CA PRO A 101 -10.52 -9.05 -9.78
C PRO A 101 -9.81 -8.28 -8.65
N SER A 102 -9.53 -6.99 -8.87
CA SER A 102 -8.90 -6.10 -7.88
C SER A 102 -9.80 -5.80 -6.68
N THR A 103 -11.09 -5.62 -6.93
CA THR A 103 -12.13 -5.42 -5.91
C THR A 103 -12.26 -6.65 -5.02
N VAL A 104 -12.33 -7.84 -5.63
CA VAL A 104 -12.37 -9.13 -4.92
C VAL A 104 -11.09 -9.35 -4.12
N ASN A 105 -9.93 -9.06 -4.71
CA ASN A 105 -8.65 -9.24 -4.03
C ASN A 105 -8.47 -8.29 -2.85
N LEU A 106 -8.90 -7.03 -2.96
CA LEU A 106 -8.87 -6.10 -1.84
C LEU A 106 -9.81 -6.54 -0.70
N ALA A 107 -11.03 -6.98 -1.02
CA ALA A 107 -11.95 -7.53 -0.02
C ALA A 107 -11.34 -8.74 0.70
N ARG A 108 -10.69 -9.64 -0.05
CA ARG A 108 -9.97 -10.79 0.49
C ARG A 108 -8.82 -10.35 1.42
N HIS A 109 -8.01 -9.38 1.02
CA HIS A 109 -6.92 -8.85 1.86
C HIS A 109 -7.43 -8.31 3.19
N ILE A 110 -8.56 -7.59 3.18
CA ILE A 110 -9.17 -7.01 4.39
C ILE A 110 -9.75 -8.11 5.29
N ALA A 111 -10.39 -9.13 4.70
CA ALA A 111 -10.89 -10.27 5.46
C ALA A 111 -9.76 -11.07 6.13
N GLU A 112 -8.62 -11.22 5.45
CA GLU A 112 -7.44 -11.92 5.96
C GLU A 112 -6.59 -11.07 6.93
N CYS A 113 -6.80 -9.75 6.96
CA CYS A 113 -6.12 -8.81 7.86
C CYS A 113 -7.15 -7.93 8.61
N PRO A 114 -7.92 -8.48 9.57
CA PRO A 114 -8.98 -7.72 10.25
C PRO A 114 -8.48 -6.54 11.10
N ASN A 115 -7.18 -6.46 11.38
CA ASN A 115 -6.56 -5.35 12.11
C ASN A 115 -6.11 -4.19 11.21
N LEU A 116 -6.32 -4.29 9.90
CA LEU A 116 -5.81 -3.34 8.91
C LEU A 116 -6.50 -1.96 8.98
N PHE A 117 -7.77 -1.95 9.39
CA PHE A 117 -8.53 -0.74 9.66
C PHE A 117 -9.08 -0.82 11.09
N PRO A 118 -8.96 0.24 11.90
CA PRO A 118 -9.63 0.29 13.18
C PRO A 118 -11.15 0.17 12.97
N LYS A 119 -11.81 -0.63 13.81
CA LYS A 119 -13.27 -0.70 13.89
C LYS A 119 -13.87 0.59 14.45
#